data_AF-A0AA48GMF8-F1
#
_entry.id   AF-A0AA48GMF8-F1
#
_cell.length_a   1.000
_cell.length_b   1.000
_cell.length_c   1.000
_cell.angle_alpha   90.00
_cell.angle_beta   90.00
_cell.angle_gamma   90.00
#
_symmetry.space_group_name_H-M   'P 1'
#
loop_
_entity.id
_entity.type
_entity.pdbx_description
1 polymer ?
#
loop_
_entity_poly.entity_id
_entity_poly.type
_entity_poly.pdbx_seq_one_letter_code
_entity_poly.pdbx_strand_id
1 'polypeptide(L)' 'MFQPSMEVTQQAPKTGVKSLTGFVLTGPQKGVILCVLLGLMYLRLYRRKRSQDKICSHCGTRNPPHQTNCKQCSAPLFHK' A
#
# COMPACT_ATOMS: atom_id res chain seq x y z
N MET A 1 -25.36 -51.58 23.39
CA MET A 1 -24.90 -50.22 23.02
C MET A 1 -23.51 -50.35 22.46
N PHE A 2 -23.34 -50.23 21.14
CA PHE A 2 -22.04 -50.25 20.47
C PHE A 2 -21.66 -48.80 20.17
N GLN A 3 -20.54 -48.33 20.72
CA GLN A 3 -19.92 -47.05 20.36
C GLN A 3 -18.75 -47.37 19.42
N PRO A 4 -18.71 -46.88 18.18
CA PRO A 4 -17.51 -46.95 17.36
C PRO A 4 -16.49 -45.92 17.86
N SER A 5 -15.37 -46.38 18.38
CA SER A 5 -14.22 -45.53 18.69
C SER A 5 -13.63 -45.00 17.39
N MET A 6 -13.67 -43.69 17.20
CA MET A 6 -12.98 -43.01 16.11
C MET A 6 -11.46 -43.12 16.36
N GLU A 7 -10.77 -44.02 15.66
CA GLU A 7 -9.33 -43.95 15.55
C GLU A 7 -8.97 -42.69 14.76
N VAL A 8 -8.38 -41.71 15.45
CA VAL A 8 -7.73 -40.57 14.81
C VAL A 8 -6.57 -41.14 13.99
N THR A 9 -6.78 -41.29 12.69
CA THR A 9 -5.67 -41.51 11.75
C THR A 9 -4.78 -40.28 11.82
N GLN A 10 -3.75 -40.34 12.64
CA GLN A 10 -2.68 -39.36 12.67
C GLN A 10 -2.01 -39.40 11.30
N GLN A 11 -2.31 -38.39 10.48
CA GLN A 11 -1.68 -38.22 9.19
C GLN A 11 -0.16 -38.14 9.40
N ALA A 12 0.55 -39.07 8.76
CA ALA A 12 2.01 -39.13 8.68
C ALA A 12 2.60 -37.73 8.40
N PRO A 13 3.81 -37.45 8.94
CA PRO A 13 4.41 -36.12 8.88
C PRO A 13 4.48 -35.68 7.41
N LYS A 14 3.71 -34.65 7.05
CA LYS A 14 3.70 -34.06 5.72
C LYS A 14 5.14 -33.67 5.42
N THR A 15 5.79 -34.47 4.56
CA THR A 15 7.16 -34.25 4.14
C THR A 15 7.25 -32.83 3.62
N GLY A 16 8.09 -32.04 4.28
CA GLY A 16 8.19 -30.61 4.05
C GLY A 16 8.39 -30.34 2.56
N VAL A 17 7.39 -29.71 1.94
CA VAL A 17 7.50 -29.17 0.59
C VAL A 17 8.62 -28.13 0.64
N LYS A 18 9.79 -28.51 0.14
CA LYS A 18 10.94 -27.61 0.02
C LYS A 18 10.57 -26.60 -1.07
N SER A 19 10.46 -25.33 -0.69
CA SER A 19 10.23 -24.23 -1.63
C SER A 19 11.23 -24.35 -2.79
N LEU A 20 10.72 -24.51 -4.02
CA LEU A 20 11.50 -24.75 -5.24
C LEU A 20 12.51 -23.62 -5.53
N THR A 21 12.28 -22.42 -4.97
CA THR A 21 13.16 -21.25 -5.11
C THR A 21 14.18 -21.08 -3.98
N GLY A 22 14.22 -21.97 -2.98
CA GLY A 22 15.21 -21.93 -1.89
C GLY A 22 15.06 -20.78 -0.88
N PHE A 23 14.26 -19.76 -1.18
CA PHE A 23 14.00 -18.65 -0.28
C PHE A 23 12.83 -18.97 0.67
N VAL A 24 13.16 -19.34 1.90
CA VAL A 24 12.20 -19.36 3.02
C VAL A 24 12.01 -17.93 3.48
N LEU A 25 10.97 -17.27 2.95
CA LEU A 25 10.64 -15.89 3.31
C LEU A 25 10.16 -15.87 4.78
N THR A 26 11.08 -15.56 5.69
CA THR A 26 10.81 -15.54 7.12
C THR A 26 9.78 -14.47 7.47
N GLY A 27 9.02 -14.65 8.56
CA GLY A 27 8.01 -13.71 9.04
C GLY A 27 8.43 -12.22 8.99
N PRO A 28 9.60 -11.83 9.52
CA PRO A 28 10.06 -10.44 9.44
C PRO A 28 10.38 -9.98 8.01
N GLN A 29 10.96 -10.84 7.15
CA GLN A 29 11.26 -10.48 5.77
C GLN A 29 9.99 -10.16 4.96
N LYS A 30 8.90 -10.92 5.18
CA LYS A 30 7.59 -10.62 4.58
C LYS A 30 7.05 -9.27 5.00
N GLY A 31 7.15 -8.96 6.30
CA GLY A 31 6.72 -7.67 6.86
C GLY A 31 7.47 -6.50 6.23
N VAL A 32 8.80 -6.61 6.12
CA VAL A 32 9.64 -5.57 5.49
C VAL A 32 9.26 -5.39 4.02
N ILE A 33 9.14 -6.47 3.25
CA ILE A 33 8.76 -6.39 1.82
C ILE A 33 7.38 -5.73 1.66
N LEU A 34 6.40 -6.11 2.49
CA LEU A 34 5.07 -5.52 2.46
C LEU A 34 5.13 -4.00 2.75
N CYS A 35 5.85 -3.60 3.80
CA CYS A 35 6.00 -2.19 4.15
C CYS A 35 6.68 -1.39 3.03
N VAL A 36 7.73 -1.94 2.39
CA VAL A 36 8.40 -1.29 1.26
C VAL A 36 7.45 -1.15 0.07
N LEU A 37 6.70 -2.19 -0.28
CA LEU A 37 5.73 -2.13 -1.37
C LEU A 37 4.64 -1.09 -1.12
N LEU A 38 4.05 -1.08 0.09
CA LEU A 38 3.05 -0.10 0.48
C LEU A 38 3.62 1.32 0.51
N GLY A 39 4.86 1.51 1.00
CA GLY A 39 5.54 2.79 1.00
C GLY A 39 5.80 3.34 -0.41
N LEU A 40 6.25 2.49 -1.33
CA LEU A 40 6.43 2.85 -2.74
C LEU A 40 5.10 3.20 -3.41
N MET A 41 4.05 2.41 -3.15
CA MET A 41 2.71 2.68 -3.67
C MET A 41 2.18 4.02 -3.15
N TYR A 42 2.30 4.29 -1.85
CA TYR A 42 1.92 5.54 -1.21
C TYR A 42 2.68 6.72 -1.83
N LEU A 43 4.01 6.61 -1.99
CA LEU A 43 4.83 7.65 -2.60
C LEU A 43 4.37 7.97 -4.03
N ARG A 44 4.01 6.95 -4.83
CA ARG A 44 3.47 7.17 -6.18
C ARG A 44 2.14 7.91 -6.16
N LEU A 45 1.20 7.51 -5.31
CA LEU A 45 -0.09 8.21 -5.17
C LEU A 45 0.12 9.67 -4.71
N TYR A 46 1.02 9.88 -3.77
CA TYR A 46 1.35 11.21 -3.26
C TYR A 46 1.92 12.12 -4.34
N ARG A 47 2.87 11.62 -5.14
CA ARG A 47 3.46 12.36 -6.27
C ARG A 47 2.41 12.65 -7.35
N ARG A 48 1.53 11.69 -7.65
CA ARG A 48 0.41 11.90 -8.59
C ARG A 48 -0.53 12.99 -8.10
N LYS A 49 -0.93 12.97 -6.82
CA LYS A 49 -1.78 14.01 -6.22
C LYS A 49 -1.14 15.40 -6.33
N ARG A 50 0.16 15.52 -6.00
CA ARG A 50 0.89 16.80 -6.05
C ARG A 50 1.13 17.33 -7.47
N SER A 51 1.18 16.48 -8.49
CA SER A 51 1.39 16.91 -9.88
C SER A 51 0.24 17.77 -10.43
N GLN A 52 -0.93 17.70 -9.81
CA GLN A 52 -2.11 18.46 -10.21
C GLN A 52 -2.31 19.74 -9.38
N ASP A 53 -1.43 20.03 -8.42
CA ASP A 53 -1.55 21.25 -7.62
C ASP A 53 -1.28 22.50 -8.49
N LYS A 54 -2.14 23.51 -8.36
CA LYS A 54 -1.98 24.82 -8.99
C LYS A 54 -1.16 25.74 -8.09
N ILE A 55 -0.16 26.41 -8.66
CA ILE A 55 0.60 27.45 -7.95
C ILE A 55 -0.05 28.80 -8.24
N CYS A 56 -0.40 29.55 -7.20
CA CYS A 56 -0.97 30.88 -7.36
C CYS A 56 0.08 31.85 -7.93
N SER A 57 -0.25 32.57 -9.00
CA SER A 57 0.64 33.58 -9.61
C SER A 57 0.81 34.84 -8.75
N HIS A 58 -0.18 35.16 -7.91
CA HIS A 58 -0.16 36.35 -7.06
C HIS A 58 0.70 36.17 -5.80
N CYS A 59 0.55 35.05 -5.09
CA CYS A 59 1.22 34.83 -3.79
C CYS A 59 2.08 33.56 -3.71
N GLY A 60 2.15 32.73 -4.76
CA GLY A 60 2.99 31.53 -4.81
C GLY A 60 2.45 30.31 -4.06
N THR A 61 1.30 30.41 -3.39
CA THR A 61 0.73 29.30 -2.61
C THR A 61 0.31 28.13 -3.50
N ARG A 62 0.58 26.90 -3.07
CA ARG A 62 0.06 25.67 -3.70
C ARG A 62 -1.40 25.43 -3.31
N ASN A 63 -2.23 25.23 -4.33
CA ASN A 63 -3.66 24.99 -4.21
C ASN A 63 -4.04 23.68 -4.91
N PRO A 64 -5.05 22.95 -4.42
CA PRO A 64 -5.57 21.76 -5.10
C PRO A 64 -6.08 22.05 -6.54
N PRO A 65 -6.13 21.05 -7.44
CA PRO A 65 -6.57 21.23 -8.83
C PRO A 65 -8.01 21.75 -8.97
N HIS A 66 -8.90 21.34 -8.07
CA HIS A 66 -10.33 21.69 -8.10
C HIS A 66 -10.64 23.08 -7.53
N GLN A 67 -9.66 23.76 -6.94
CA GLN A 67 -9.87 25.12 -6.44
C GLN A 67 -9.87 26.14 -7.58
N THR A 68 -10.83 27.06 -7.53
CA THR A 68 -10.97 28.19 -8.47
C THR A 68 -10.31 29.45 -7.93
N ASN A 69 -10.23 29.61 -6.60
CA ASN A 69 -9.60 30.74 -5.93
C ASN A 69 -8.48 30.27 -5.00
N CYS A 70 -7.48 31.12 -4.79
CA CYS A 70 -6.38 30.81 -3.90
C CYS A 70 -6.84 30.78 -2.44
N LYS A 71 -6.47 29.71 -1.72
CA LYS A 71 -6.79 29.55 -0.29
C LYS A 71 -6.19 30.61 0.63
N GLN A 72 -5.17 31.35 0.18
CA GLN A 72 -4.41 32.28 1.00
C GLN A 72 -4.71 33.75 0.67
N CYS A 73 -4.76 34.11 -0.62
CA CYS A 73 -4.97 35.50 -1.05
C CYS A 73 -6.27 35.72 -1.82
N SER A 74 -7.15 34.72 -1.91
CA SER A 74 -8.42 34.71 -2.67
C SER A 74 -8.35 35.06 -4.16
N ALA A 75 -7.17 35.32 -4.72
CA ALA A 75 -6.98 35.58 -6.15
C ALA A 75 -7.44 34.39 -7.01
N PRO A 76 -7.98 34.64 -8.22
CA PRO A 76 -8.41 33.59 -9.13
C PRO A 76 -7.21 32.72 -9.57
N LEU A 77 -7.42 31.40 -9.58
CA LEU A 77 -6.46 30.40 -10.04
C LEU A 77 -6.74 30.08 -11.50
N PHE A 78 -5.97 30.68 -12.40
CA PHE A 78 -6.05 30.38 -13.82
C PHE A 78 -5.41 29.01 -14.13
N HIS A 79 -6.06 28.21 -14.98
CA HIS A 79 -5.40 27.09 -15.64
C HIS A 79 -4.53 27.67 -16.77
N LYS A 80 -3.27 27.22 -16.86
CA LYS A 80 -2.43 27.47 -18.03
C LYS A 80 -2.72 26.41 -19.09
#